data_AF-A0A919W8P8-F1
#
_entry.id   AF-A0A919W8P8-F1
#
_cell.length_a   1.000
_cell.length_b   1.000
_cell.length_c   1.000
_cell.angle_alpha   90.00
_cell.angle_beta   90.00
_cell.angle_gamma   90.00
#
_symmetry.space_group_name_H-M   'P 1'
#
loop_
_entity.id
_entity.type
_entity.pdbx_description
1 polymer ?
#
loop_
_entity_poly.entity_id
_entity_poly.type
_entity_poly.pdbx_seq_one_letter_code
_entity_poly.pdbx_strand_id
1 'polypeptide(L)'
;MTGEFKNEDPAAPVFFLSYSRPKPPLRAVGPPREAGRFVTRFFDDLTADVNDLVGAMPGRGAGFIDVDTAGGDLWRRRVLYAAGSCQVFVCLLSMPYLHRSEWCAREWDLFARREVVPRAPDADPAESAIVPVLWTPVTGDLPPVVAEVNYFRPPRLPSADRAAYEAEGMLGLLKTGQVNVYEAVVWRIAQHVERIRRTYWVKPLYLEREDGLRTTFERSGP
;
A
#
# COMPACT_ATOMS: atom_id res chain seq x y z
N MET A 1 -18.47 25.56 10.18
CA MET A 1 -18.73 24.52 11.22
C MET A 1 -17.50 23.65 11.29
N THR A 2 -16.61 23.94 12.24
CA THR A 2 -15.27 23.35 12.34
C THR A 2 -15.32 22.36 13.49
N GLY A 3 -15.85 21.16 13.22
CA GLY A 3 -15.68 20.03 14.13
C GLY A 3 -14.25 19.55 13.97
N GLU A 4 -13.37 19.90 14.91
CA GLU A 4 -12.01 19.39 14.99
C GLU A 4 -12.00 17.87 14.79
N PHE A 5 -11.24 17.37 13.81
CA PHE A 5 -10.84 15.96 13.71
C PHE A 5 -9.88 15.62 14.85
N LYS A 6 -10.36 15.73 16.09
CA LYS A 6 -9.61 15.62 17.34
C LYS A 6 -9.10 14.20 17.66
N ASN A 7 -9.17 13.29 16.67
CA ASN A 7 -8.92 11.86 16.79
C ASN A 7 -7.91 11.31 15.77
N GLU A 8 -7.25 12.15 14.95
CA GLU A 8 -6.10 11.67 14.17
C GLU A 8 -4.93 11.44 15.13
N ASP A 9 -4.59 10.18 15.41
CA ASP A 9 -3.36 9.83 16.10
C ASP A 9 -2.20 10.35 15.25
N PRO A 10 -1.44 11.35 15.73
CA PRO A 10 -0.36 11.89 14.94
C PRO A 10 0.63 10.78 14.58
N ALA A 11 0.84 9.78 15.44
CA ALA A 11 1.79 8.68 15.23
C ALA A 11 1.36 7.68 14.16
N ALA A 12 0.10 7.71 13.72
CA ALA A 12 -0.37 6.89 12.63
C ALA A 12 0.33 7.29 11.30
N PRO A 13 0.80 6.31 10.51
CA PRO A 13 1.37 6.61 9.21
C PRO A 13 0.29 7.15 8.26
N VAL A 14 0.67 8.03 7.35
CA VAL A 14 -0.22 8.47 6.26
C VAL A 14 -0.59 7.28 5.39
N PHE A 15 0.40 6.46 5.02
CA PHE A 15 0.16 5.25 4.25
C PHE A 15 0.89 4.02 4.80
N PHE A 16 0.30 2.86 4.55
CA PHE A 16 0.93 1.56 4.76
C PHE A 16 1.27 0.94 3.41
N LEU A 17 2.49 0.40 3.25
CA LEU A 17 2.91 -0.32 2.05
C LEU A 17 2.95 -1.83 2.29
N SER A 18 1.97 -2.53 1.71
CA SER A 18 1.88 -3.99 1.70
C SER A 18 2.53 -4.57 0.45
N TYR A 19 3.38 -5.59 0.60
CA TYR A 19 4.05 -6.23 -0.52
C TYR A 19 4.37 -7.70 -0.23
N SER A 20 4.43 -8.51 -1.29
CA SER A 20 4.80 -9.92 -1.16
C SER A 20 6.29 -10.07 -0.96
N ARG A 21 6.67 -10.75 0.11
CA ARG A 21 8.07 -11.05 0.38
C ARG A 21 8.50 -12.30 -0.38
N PRO A 22 9.64 -12.27 -1.08
CA PRO A 22 10.22 -13.51 -1.60
C PRO A 22 10.64 -14.39 -0.42
N LYS A 23 9.91 -15.48 -0.13
CA LYS A 23 10.30 -16.44 0.93
C LYS A 23 11.76 -16.87 0.70
N PRO A 24 12.69 -16.62 1.63
CA PRO A 24 14.04 -17.15 1.50
C PRO A 24 13.95 -18.69 1.45
N PRO A 25 14.64 -19.37 0.52
CA PRO A 25 14.77 -20.81 0.60
C PRO A 25 15.46 -21.12 1.92
N LEU A 26 15.14 -22.27 2.50
CA LEU A 26 15.61 -22.76 3.80
C LEU A 26 17.16 -22.72 3.99
N ARG A 27 17.93 -22.41 2.94
CA ARG A 27 19.40 -22.34 2.90
C ARG A 27 19.97 -21.14 2.14
N ALA A 28 19.28 -20.00 2.06
CA ALA A 28 19.89 -18.79 1.49
C ALA A 28 20.84 -18.13 2.51
N VAL A 29 22.14 -18.34 2.33
CA VAL A 29 23.20 -17.48 2.88
C VAL A 29 23.59 -16.50 1.77
N GLY A 30 23.30 -15.21 1.95
CA GLY A 30 23.62 -14.18 0.96
C GLY A 30 22.96 -12.82 1.25
N PRO A 31 23.40 -11.74 0.57
CA PRO A 31 22.87 -10.38 0.79
C PRO A 31 21.37 -10.30 0.47
N PRO A 32 20.67 -9.26 0.97
CA PRO A 32 19.25 -9.05 0.70
C PRO A 32 18.97 -9.18 -0.79
N ARG A 33 17.97 -10.00 -1.13
CA ARG A 33 17.57 -10.23 -2.53
C ARG A 33 17.28 -8.89 -3.20
N GLU A 34 17.70 -8.74 -4.45
CA GLU A 34 17.44 -7.56 -5.29
C GLU A 34 15.99 -7.05 -5.22
N ALA A 35 15.01 -7.95 -5.18
CA ALA A 35 13.60 -7.60 -5.05
C ALA A 35 13.30 -6.77 -3.80
N GLY A 36 13.95 -7.06 -2.66
CA GLY A 36 13.80 -6.27 -1.44
C GLY A 36 14.36 -4.86 -1.61
N ARG A 37 15.50 -4.70 -2.30
CA ARG A 37 16.09 -3.38 -2.57
C ARG A 37 15.20 -2.49 -3.42
N PHE A 38 14.55 -3.05 -4.44
CA PHE A 38 13.63 -2.28 -5.28
C PHE A 38 12.36 -1.85 -4.51
N VAL A 39 11.82 -2.71 -3.64
CA VAL A 39 10.69 -2.34 -2.77
C VAL A 39 11.09 -1.24 -1.79
N THR A 40 12.27 -1.34 -1.16
CA THR A 40 12.78 -0.29 -0.27
C THR A 40 12.95 1.04 -1.03
N ARG A 41 13.53 1.02 -2.23
CA ARG A 41 13.61 2.21 -3.07
C ARG A 41 12.23 2.82 -3.35
N PHE A 42 11.26 2.01 -3.78
CA PHE A 42 9.89 2.48 -4.01
C PHE A 42 9.26 3.09 -2.76
N PHE A 43 9.47 2.46 -1.60
CA PHE A 43 8.97 2.98 -0.33
C PHE A 43 9.61 4.33 0.03
N ASP A 44 10.92 4.47 -0.13
CA ASP A 44 11.65 5.69 0.19
C ASP A 44 11.21 6.84 -0.74
N ASP A 45 11.13 6.57 -2.05
CA ASP A 45 10.71 7.55 -3.07
C ASP A 45 9.26 8.00 -2.80
N LEU A 46 8.33 7.07 -2.57
CA LEU A 46 6.94 7.40 -2.25
C LEU A 46 6.82 8.16 -0.92
N THR A 47 7.62 7.78 0.09
CA THR A 47 7.62 8.47 1.38
C THR A 47 8.09 9.91 1.25
N ALA A 48 9.13 10.16 0.45
CA ALA A 48 9.62 11.51 0.17
C ALA A 48 8.53 12.37 -0.49
N ASP A 49 7.94 11.90 -1.59
CA ASP A 49 6.90 12.64 -2.31
C ASP A 49 5.66 12.91 -1.43
N VAL A 50 5.24 11.93 -0.62
CA VAL A 50 4.10 12.12 0.29
C VAL A 50 4.44 13.11 1.40
N ASN A 51 5.65 13.07 1.98
CA ASN A 51 6.09 14.01 3.01
C ASN A 51 6.03 15.45 2.49
N ASP A 52 6.52 15.68 1.27
CA ASP A 52 6.52 16.99 0.62
C ASP A 52 5.08 17.50 0.40
N LEU A 53 4.17 16.62 -0.01
CA LEU A 53 2.77 16.97 -0.24
C LEU A 53 1.97 17.24 1.05
N VAL A 54 2.26 16.51 2.13
CA VAL A 54 1.52 16.66 3.41
C VAL A 54 2.14 17.68 4.37
N GLY A 55 3.33 18.20 4.05
CA GLY A 55 4.07 19.12 4.92
C GLY A 55 4.52 18.47 6.23
N ALA A 56 4.98 17.21 6.18
CA ALA A 56 5.41 16.48 7.36
C ALA A 56 6.64 17.13 8.02
N MET A 57 6.70 17.12 9.36
CA MET A 57 7.89 17.58 10.08
C MET A 57 9.08 16.64 9.83
N PRO A 58 10.32 17.19 9.74
CA PRO A 58 11.53 16.38 9.61
C PRO A 58 11.63 15.30 10.69
N GLY A 59 11.98 14.07 10.29
CA GLY A 59 12.17 12.94 11.20
C GLY A 59 10.95 12.05 11.41
N ARG A 60 9.79 12.37 10.80
CA ARG A 60 8.62 11.48 10.77
C ARG A 60 8.33 11.02 9.34
N GLY A 61 8.54 9.74 9.05
CA GLY A 61 8.16 9.18 7.75
C GLY A 61 6.64 9.10 7.63
N ALA A 62 6.08 9.63 6.54
CA ALA A 62 4.66 9.46 6.20
C ALA A 62 4.27 7.99 5.97
N GLY A 63 5.22 7.14 5.56
CA GLY A 63 4.98 5.74 5.25
C GLY A 63 5.32 4.79 6.39
N PHE A 64 4.62 3.65 6.41
CA PHE A 64 5.06 2.44 7.09
C PHE A 64 5.26 1.31 6.07
N ILE A 65 6.39 0.62 6.15
CA ILE A 65 6.64 -0.63 5.44
C ILE A 65 7.10 -1.68 6.43
N ASP A 66 6.63 -2.90 6.24
CA ASP A 66 7.12 -4.04 6.97
C ASP A 66 8.45 -4.58 6.37
N VAL A 67 9.55 -4.05 6.90
CA VAL A 67 10.93 -4.50 6.65
C VAL A 67 11.37 -5.41 7.79
N ASP A 68 11.44 -6.72 7.47
CA ASP A 68 11.75 -7.81 8.40
C ASP A 68 12.97 -7.50 9.28
N THR A 69 12.73 -7.30 10.57
CA THR A 69 13.78 -7.12 11.58
C THR A 69 13.37 -7.92 12.82
N ALA A 70 13.70 -9.21 12.80
CA ALA A 70 13.53 -10.15 13.91
C ALA A 70 12.06 -10.39 14.33
N GLY A 71 11.40 -11.28 13.57
CA GLY A 71 10.02 -11.70 13.80
C GLY A 71 9.71 -12.11 15.25
N GLY A 72 8.55 -11.68 15.73
CA GLY A 72 8.01 -11.96 17.06
C GLY A 72 6.68 -11.24 17.27
N ASP A 73 6.03 -11.45 18.42
CA ASP A 73 4.70 -10.90 18.72
C ASP A 73 4.68 -9.37 18.72
N LEU A 74 5.75 -8.71 19.18
CA LEU A 74 5.86 -7.25 19.18
C LEU A 74 5.88 -6.68 17.76
N TRP A 75 6.57 -7.35 16.84
CA TRP A 75 6.60 -6.97 15.43
C TRP A 75 5.22 -7.14 14.78
N ARG A 76 4.53 -8.26 15.03
CA ARG A 76 3.15 -8.47 14.52
C ARG A 76 2.21 -7.38 14.99
N ARG A 77 2.25 -7.06 16.29
CA ARG A 77 1.48 -5.95 16.87
C ARG A 77 1.77 -4.62 16.19
N ARG A 78 3.03 -4.32 15.87
CA ARG A 78 3.41 -3.09 15.16
C ARG A 78 2.82 -3.04 13.75
N VAL A 79 2.83 -4.16 13.03
CA VAL A 79 2.25 -4.25 11.68
C VAL A 79 0.73 -4.12 11.73
N LEU A 80 0.06 -4.81 12.66
CA LEU A 80 -1.38 -4.69 12.89
C LEU A 80 -1.77 -3.26 13.29
N TYR A 81 -1.01 -2.62 14.18
CA TYR A 81 -1.23 -1.22 14.54
C TYR A 81 -1.07 -0.30 13.33
N ALA A 82 -0.02 -0.47 12.52
CA ALA A 82 0.21 0.37 11.35
C ALA A 82 -0.89 0.20 10.28
N ALA A 83 -1.25 -1.04 9.95
CA ALA A 83 -2.35 -1.33 9.01
C ALA A 83 -3.73 -0.92 9.57
N GLY A 84 -3.90 -1.02 10.88
CA GLY A 84 -5.13 -0.62 11.60
C GLY A 84 -5.28 0.89 11.80
N SER A 85 -4.23 1.69 11.63
CA SER A 85 -4.25 3.14 11.88
C SER A 85 -3.96 4.00 10.65
N CYS A 86 -3.30 3.47 9.62
CA CYS A 86 -2.90 4.27 8.45
C CYS A 86 -4.10 4.89 7.72
N GLN A 87 -3.92 5.99 7.00
CA GLN A 87 -5.03 6.60 6.24
C GLN A 87 -5.19 6.01 4.83
N VAL A 88 -4.12 5.47 4.25
CA VAL A 88 -4.15 4.88 2.90
C VAL A 88 -3.41 3.54 2.90
N PHE A 89 -3.99 2.53 2.26
CA PHE A 89 -3.36 1.22 2.10
C PHE A 89 -2.84 1.05 0.68
N VAL A 90 -1.52 1.13 0.51
CA VAL A 90 -0.87 0.91 -0.78
C VAL A 90 -0.43 -0.55 -0.84
N CYS A 91 -0.80 -1.26 -1.90
CA CYS A 91 -0.40 -2.66 -2.07
C CYS A 91 0.28 -2.93 -3.42
N LEU A 92 1.39 -3.65 -3.37
CA LEU A 92 2.22 -3.99 -4.53
C LEU A 92 1.74 -5.31 -5.16
N LEU A 93 0.82 -5.20 -6.12
CA LEU A 93 0.21 -6.32 -6.82
C LEU A 93 1.25 -7.09 -7.64
N SER A 94 1.32 -8.39 -7.35
CA SER A 94 2.14 -9.37 -8.06
C SER A 94 1.53 -10.76 -7.86
N MET A 95 1.86 -11.74 -8.71
CA MET A 95 1.34 -13.11 -8.53
C MET A 95 1.62 -13.70 -7.13
N PRO A 96 2.82 -13.51 -6.52
CA PRO A 96 3.07 -13.94 -5.15
C PRO A 96 2.26 -13.16 -4.09
N TYR A 97 1.91 -11.90 -4.35
CA TYR A 97 1.04 -11.12 -3.47
C TYR A 97 -0.35 -11.75 -3.43
N LEU A 98 -0.94 -11.95 -4.60
CA LEU A 98 -2.33 -12.40 -4.76
C LEU A 98 -2.54 -13.86 -4.33
N HIS A 99 -1.56 -14.74 -4.51
CA HIS A 99 -1.78 -16.19 -4.36
C HIS A 99 -0.91 -16.88 -3.31
N ARG A 100 0.11 -16.22 -2.73
CA ARG A 100 1.08 -16.89 -1.85
C ARG A 100 1.34 -16.19 -0.52
N SER A 101 0.82 -14.97 -0.33
CA SER A 101 1.10 -14.16 0.85
C SER A 101 -0.12 -14.07 1.77
N GLU A 102 -0.19 -14.98 2.74
CA GLU A 102 -1.25 -14.97 3.76
C GLU A 102 -1.25 -13.67 4.57
N TRP A 103 -0.05 -13.14 4.87
CA TRP A 103 0.07 -11.91 5.65
C TRP A 103 -0.44 -10.69 4.89
N CYS A 104 -0.20 -10.62 3.57
CA CYS A 104 -0.79 -9.56 2.74
C CYS A 104 -2.32 -9.63 2.71
N ALA A 105 -2.89 -10.84 2.69
CA ALA A 105 -4.34 -11.01 2.78
C ALA A 105 -4.89 -10.54 4.14
N ARG A 106 -4.17 -10.80 5.24
CA ARG A 106 -4.54 -10.30 6.58
C ARG A 106 -4.47 -8.78 6.67
N GLU A 107 -3.39 -8.18 6.17
CA GLU A 107 -3.22 -6.73 6.11
C GLU A 107 -4.35 -6.06 5.30
N TRP A 108 -4.66 -6.61 4.12
CA TRP A 108 -5.76 -6.15 3.29
C TRP A 108 -7.10 -6.26 4.02
N ASP A 109 -7.42 -7.43 4.57
CA ASP A 109 -8.70 -7.67 5.25
C ASP A 109 -8.86 -6.80 6.50
N LEU A 110 -7.78 -6.56 7.26
CA LEU A 110 -7.78 -5.61 8.37
C LEU A 110 -8.13 -4.20 7.87
N PHE A 111 -7.46 -3.73 6.82
CA PHE A 111 -7.72 -2.38 6.31
C PHE A 111 -9.13 -2.26 5.71
N ALA A 112 -9.56 -3.24 4.91
CA ALA A 112 -10.85 -3.24 4.22
C ALA A 112 -12.06 -3.29 5.17
N ARG A 113 -11.89 -3.74 6.42
CA ARG A 113 -12.93 -3.69 7.47
C ARG A 113 -13.13 -2.30 8.07
N ARG A 114 -12.25 -1.35 7.77
CA ARG A 114 -12.27 0.00 8.35
C ARG A 114 -13.28 0.87 7.63
N GLU A 115 -13.94 1.72 8.41
CA GLU A 115 -14.90 2.68 7.87
C GLU A 115 -14.17 3.87 7.24
N VAL A 116 -14.47 4.16 5.97
CA VAL A 116 -14.00 5.33 5.24
C VAL A 116 -15.06 6.42 5.31
N VAL A 117 -14.75 7.54 5.97
CA VAL A 117 -15.68 8.64 6.20
C VAL A 117 -15.33 9.82 5.28
N PRO A 118 -16.24 10.23 4.38
CA PRO A 118 -16.11 11.48 3.64
C PRO A 118 -15.89 12.69 4.54
N ARG A 119 -14.91 13.54 4.21
CA ARG A 119 -14.68 14.84 4.89
C ARG A 119 -14.62 16.04 3.96
N ALA A 120 -14.70 15.82 2.65
CA ALA A 120 -14.84 16.88 1.66
C ALA A 120 -16.21 16.76 0.94
N PRO A 121 -16.81 17.88 0.47
CA PRO A 121 -18.12 17.86 -0.18
C PRO A 121 -18.19 17.05 -1.48
N ASP A 122 -17.06 16.91 -2.19
CA ASP A 122 -16.92 16.22 -3.47
C ASP A 122 -16.44 14.76 -3.33
N ALA A 123 -16.46 14.23 -2.11
CA ALA A 123 -16.07 12.87 -1.81
C ALA A 123 -17.02 11.84 -2.44
N ASP A 124 -16.44 10.85 -3.11
CA ASP A 124 -17.13 9.66 -3.62
C ASP A 124 -17.40 8.69 -2.45
N PRO A 125 -18.66 8.33 -2.16
CA PRO A 125 -18.97 7.39 -1.09
C PRO A 125 -18.44 5.97 -1.33
N ALA A 126 -18.01 5.62 -2.54
CA ALA A 126 -17.47 4.31 -2.88
C ALA A 126 -15.94 4.19 -2.70
N GLU A 127 -15.25 5.24 -2.23
CA GLU A 127 -13.80 5.20 -2.00
C GLU A 127 -13.43 4.17 -0.91
N SER A 128 -12.46 3.30 -1.22
CA SER A 128 -11.97 2.28 -0.31
C SER A 128 -10.72 2.70 0.47
N ALA A 129 -10.05 3.78 0.03
CA ALA A 129 -8.72 4.20 0.51
C ALA A 129 -7.63 3.12 0.35
N ILE A 130 -7.88 2.14 -0.52
CA ILE A 130 -6.92 1.11 -0.94
C ILE A 130 -6.39 1.49 -2.33
N VAL A 131 -5.07 1.47 -2.49
CA VAL A 131 -4.37 1.84 -3.73
C VAL A 131 -3.56 0.64 -4.22
N PRO A 132 -4.12 -0.21 -5.11
CA PRO A 132 -3.40 -1.34 -5.68
C PRO A 132 -2.47 -0.88 -6.80
N VAL A 133 -1.17 -1.02 -6.60
CA VAL A 133 -0.12 -0.63 -7.55
C VAL A 133 0.40 -1.89 -8.25
N LEU A 134 0.49 -1.88 -9.58
CA LEU A 134 1.11 -2.96 -10.33
C LEU A 134 2.60 -3.00 -10.05
N TRP A 135 3.05 -3.96 -9.23
CA TRP A 135 4.46 -4.17 -8.97
C TRP A 135 5.12 -4.98 -10.08
N THR A 136 4.46 -6.05 -10.48
CA THR A 136 4.73 -6.81 -11.70
C THR A 136 3.41 -6.97 -12.45
N PRO A 137 3.45 -7.22 -13.77
CA PRO A 137 2.24 -7.55 -14.52
C PRO A 137 1.51 -8.72 -13.87
N VAL A 138 0.19 -8.59 -13.75
CA VAL A 138 -0.68 -9.66 -13.25
C VAL A 138 -1.32 -10.33 -14.45
N THR A 139 -1.28 -11.65 -14.50
CA THR A 139 -1.91 -12.44 -15.54
C THR A 139 -3.14 -13.16 -14.97
N GLY A 140 -4.20 -13.25 -15.78
CA GLY A 140 -5.48 -13.83 -15.36
C GLY A 140 -6.35 -12.86 -14.56
N ASP A 141 -7.44 -13.39 -14.01
CA ASP A 141 -8.42 -12.61 -13.26
C ASP A 141 -7.91 -12.26 -11.87
N LEU A 142 -8.20 -11.03 -11.43
CA LEU A 142 -7.92 -10.61 -10.06
C LEU A 142 -8.89 -11.32 -9.09
N PRO A 143 -8.42 -11.73 -7.89
CA PRO A 143 -9.31 -12.21 -6.85
C PRO A 143 -10.44 -11.21 -6.58
N PRO A 144 -11.68 -11.65 -6.27
CA PRO A 144 -12.85 -10.78 -6.23
C PRO A 144 -12.68 -9.52 -5.39
N VAL A 145 -12.08 -9.65 -4.19
CA VAL A 145 -11.89 -8.50 -3.27
C VAL A 145 -10.93 -7.44 -3.83
N VAL A 146 -9.97 -7.85 -4.67
CA VAL A 146 -9.02 -6.94 -5.33
C VAL A 146 -9.63 -6.34 -6.59
N ALA A 147 -10.42 -7.13 -7.33
CA ALA A 147 -11.11 -6.69 -8.53
C ALA A 147 -12.11 -5.55 -8.26
N GLU A 148 -12.76 -5.55 -7.09
CA GLU A 148 -13.70 -4.49 -6.67
C GLU A 148 -13.05 -3.10 -6.56
N VAL A 149 -11.77 -3.03 -6.18
CA VAL A 149 -11.06 -1.75 -5.99
C VAL A 149 -10.42 -1.25 -7.29
N ASN A 150 -10.14 -2.15 -8.24
CA ASN A 150 -9.29 -1.91 -9.41
C ASN A 150 -7.85 -1.50 -9.06
N TYR A 151 -6.90 -1.79 -9.95
CA TYR A 151 -5.54 -1.27 -9.79
C TYR A 151 -5.48 0.21 -10.18
N PHE A 152 -4.57 0.93 -9.52
CA PHE A 152 -4.28 2.33 -9.75
C PHE A 152 -3.83 2.55 -11.19
N ARG A 153 -4.61 3.34 -11.92
CA ARG A 153 -4.29 3.84 -13.26
C ARG A 153 -3.88 5.29 -13.14
N PRO A 154 -2.58 5.62 -13.30
CA PRO A 154 -2.08 6.95 -13.04
C PRO A 154 -2.76 8.01 -13.93
N PRO A 155 -3.54 8.95 -13.36
CA PRO A 155 -4.19 9.98 -14.13
C PRO A 155 -3.16 11.01 -14.63
N ARG A 156 -3.42 11.63 -15.77
CA ARG A 156 -2.58 12.73 -16.32
C ARG A 156 -1.11 12.35 -16.57
N LEU A 157 -0.83 11.06 -16.76
CA LEU A 157 0.40 10.57 -17.39
C LEU A 157 0.19 10.44 -18.91
N PRO A 158 1.22 10.72 -19.75
CA PRO A 158 1.21 10.42 -21.17
C PRO A 158 0.78 8.97 -21.43
N SER A 159 0.10 8.74 -22.56
CA SER A 159 -0.42 7.40 -22.89
C SER A 159 0.69 6.35 -23.00
N ALA A 160 1.85 6.73 -23.55
CA ALA A 160 3.01 5.85 -23.65
C ALA A 160 3.54 5.43 -22.26
N ASP A 161 3.71 6.38 -21.34
CA ASP A 161 4.20 6.12 -19.98
C ASP A 161 3.22 5.26 -19.19
N ARG A 162 1.91 5.49 -19.36
CA ARG A 162 0.87 4.66 -18.75
C ARG A 162 0.90 3.24 -19.30
N ALA A 163 1.03 3.08 -20.61
CA ALA A 163 1.14 1.76 -21.24
C ALA A 163 2.40 1.02 -20.77
N ALA A 164 3.53 1.71 -20.62
CA ALA A 164 4.76 1.14 -20.07
C ALA A 164 4.55 0.65 -18.63
N TYR A 165 3.92 1.46 -17.76
CA TYR A 165 3.59 1.04 -16.40
C TYR A 165 2.65 -0.18 -16.36
N GLU A 166 1.62 -0.22 -17.21
CA GLU A 166 0.69 -1.35 -17.28
C GLU A 166 1.36 -2.62 -17.81
N ALA A 167 2.28 -2.50 -18.76
CA ALA A 167 3.00 -3.62 -19.36
C ALA A 167 4.12 -4.19 -18.49
N GLU A 168 4.79 -3.34 -17.70
CA GLU A 168 6.02 -3.71 -16.98
C GLU A 168 5.84 -3.76 -15.45
N GLY A 169 4.85 -3.03 -14.92
CA GLY A 169 4.76 -2.72 -13.49
C GLY A 169 5.95 -1.88 -12.98
N MET A 170 5.89 -1.46 -11.71
CA MET A 170 6.96 -0.64 -11.11
C MET A 170 8.32 -1.34 -11.09
N LEU A 171 8.36 -2.66 -10.87
CA LEU A 171 9.60 -3.42 -10.88
C LEU A 171 10.24 -3.48 -12.26
N GLY A 172 9.42 -3.66 -13.31
CA GLY A 172 9.92 -3.68 -14.69
C GLY A 172 10.51 -2.33 -15.07
N LEU A 173 9.81 -1.22 -14.80
CA LEU A 173 10.31 0.13 -15.04
C LEU A 173 11.69 0.38 -14.39
N LEU A 174 11.85 -0.03 -13.12
CA LEU A 174 13.11 0.05 -12.39
C LEU A 174 14.21 -0.80 -13.04
N LYS A 175 13.89 -2.04 -13.43
CA LYS A 175 14.87 -2.98 -14.02
C LYS A 175 15.29 -2.61 -15.43
N THR A 176 14.40 -2.00 -16.21
CA THR A 176 14.70 -1.56 -17.59
C THR A 176 15.29 -0.15 -17.66
N GLY A 177 15.51 0.51 -16.51
CA GLY A 177 16.08 1.86 -16.47
C GLY A 177 15.13 2.97 -16.94
N GLN A 178 13.81 2.73 -16.94
CA GLN A 178 12.79 3.73 -17.30
C GLN A 178 12.50 4.67 -16.13
N VAL A 179 13.55 5.32 -15.62
CA VAL A 179 13.52 6.08 -14.35
C VAL A 179 12.50 7.22 -14.40
N ASN A 180 12.44 7.99 -15.49
CA ASN A 180 11.49 9.10 -15.62
C ASN A 180 10.02 8.64 -15.55
N VAL A 181 9.70 7.48 -16.16
CA VAL A 181 8.35 6.91 -16.12
C VAL A 181 8.04 6.43 -14.70
N TYR A 182 8.99 5.74 -14.07
CA TYR A 182 8.89 5.29 -12.69
C TYR A 182 8.62 6.47 -11.73
N GLU A 183 9.44 7.52 -11.77
CA GLU A 183 9.32 8.71 -10.91
C GLU A 183 7.98 9.40 -11.14
N ALA A 184 7.55 9.56 -12.40
CA ALA A 184 6.26 10.14 -12.71
C ALA A 184 5.09 9.32 -12.17
N VAL A 185 5.18 7.98 -12.17
CA VAL A 185 4.15 7.11 -11.58
C VAL A 185 4.16 7.20 -10.05
N VAL A 186 5.33 7.18 -9.39
CA VAL A 186 5.46 7.38 -7.94
C VAL A 186 4.82 8.71 -7.52
N TRP A 187 5.12 9.79 -8.25
CA TRP A 187 4.54 11.09 -8.01
C TRP A 187 3.01 11.10 -8.14
N ARG A 188 2.44 10.39 -9.12
CA ARG A 188 0.97 10.25 -9.23
C ARG A 188 0.37 9.44 -8.09
N ILE A 189 1.07 8.42 -7.60
CA ILE A 189 0.64 7.66 -6.41
C ILE A 189 0.65 8.58 -5.19
N ALA A 190 1.71 9.36 -4.97
CA ALA A 190 1.81 10.29 -3.86
C ALA A 190 0.68 11.35 -3.87
N GLN A 191 0.39 11.93 -5.04
CA GLN A 191 -0.76 12.83 -5.21
C GLN A 191 -2.09 12.15 -4.89
N HIS A 192 -2.24 10.88 -5.24
CA HIS A 192 -3.45 10.13 -4.96
C HIS A 192 -3.58 9.81 -3.46
N VAL A 193 -2.48 9.48 -2.78
CA VAL A 193 -2.42 9.30 -1.33
C VAL A 193 -2.80 10.60 -0.61
N GLU A 194 -2.22 11.75 -0.99
CA GLU A 194 -2.58 13.05 -0.40
C GLU A 194 -4.06 13.37 -0.64
N ARG A 195 -4.56 13.14 -1.86
CA ARG A 195 -5.97 13.37 -2.19
C ARG A 195 -6.89 12.52 -1.31
N ILE A 196 -6.65 11.21 -1.21
CA ILE A 196 -7.45 10.33 -0.34
C ILE A 196 -7.40 10.85 1.09
N ARG A 197 -6.19 11.11 1.62
CA ARG A 197 -6.02 11.64 2.97
C ARG A 197 -6.82 12.92 3.13
N ARG A 198 -6.77 13.88 2.21
CA ARG A 198 -7.49 15.16 2.33
C ARG A 198 -9.00 15.01 2.23
N THR A 199 -9.49 14.09 1.39
CA THR A 199 -10.92 13.94 1.07
C THR A 199 -11.66 13.00 2.04
N TYR A 200 -10.95 12.07 2.69
CA TYR A 200 -11.52 11.05 3.57
C TYR A 200 -10.78 10.92 4.89
N TRP A 201 -11.46 10.41 5.90
CA TRP A 201 -10.87 9.92 7.14
C TRP A 201 -11.17 8.43 7.29
N VAL A 202 -10.12 7.61 7.39
CA VAL A 202 -10.29 6.16 7.61
C VAL A 202 -10.22 5.90 9.12
N LYS A 203 -11.35 5.49 9.71
CA LYS A 203 -11.43 5.21 11.15
C LYS A 203 -10.43 4.11 11.52
N PRO A 204 -9.68 4.24 12.63
CA PRO A 204 -8.77 3.21 13.04
C PRO A 204 -9.52 1.95 13.50
N LEU A 205 -8.92 0.79 13.26
CA LEU A 205 -9.35 -0.50 13.81
C LEU A 205 -8.13 -1.19 14.42
N TYR A 206 -8.07 -1.22 15.75
CA TYR A 206 -6.96 -1.82 16.48
C TYR A 206 -7.28 -3.27 16.83
N LEU A 207 -6.38 -4.18 16.42
CA LEU A 207 -6.42 -5.57 16.82
C LEU A 207 -5.16 -5.93 17.61
N GLU A 208 -5.34 -6.63 18.72
CA GLU A 208 -4.23 -7.18 19.52
C GLU A 208 -3.58 -8.41 18.84
N ARG A 209 -4.36 -9.12 18.01
CA ARG A 209 -4.00 -10.38 17.35
C ARG A 209 -4.65 -10.46 15.98
N GLU A 210 -4.05 -11.23 15.08
CA GLU A 210 -4.51 -11.46 13.70
C GLU A 210 -5.68 -12.47 13.58
N ASP A 211 -6.21 -12.92 14.72
CA ASP A 211 -7.27 -13.92 14.79
C ASP A 211 -8.55 -13.43 14.10
N GLY A 212 -9.12 -14.27 13.23
CA GLY A 212 -10.32 -13.93 12.46
C GLY A 212 -10.09 -13.06 11.21
N LEU A 213 -8.85 -12.65 10.92
CA LEU A 213 -8.50 -12.06 9.62
C LEU A 213 -8.38 -13.13 8.52
N ARG A 214 -8.79 -12.79 7.31
CA ARG A 214 -8.65 -13.65 6.12
C ARG A 214 -7.17 -13.91 5.82
N THR A 215 -6.88 -15.12 5.36
CA THR A 215 -5.54 -15.54 4.93
C THR A 215 -5.40 -15.68 3.42
N THR A 216 -6.47 -15.40 2.68
CA THR A 216 -6.47 -15.39 1.21
C THR A 216 -7.28 -14.20 0.70
N PHE A 217 -7.05 -13.81 -0.55
CA PHE A 217 -7.83 -12.78 -1.24
C PHE A 217 -9.14 -13.32 -1.83
N GLU A 218 -9.37 -14.62 -1.74
CA GLU A 218 -10.63 -15.20 -2.16
C GLU A 218 -11.74 -14.81 -1.18
N ARG A 219 -12.97 -14.69 -1.70
CA ARG A 219 -14.12 -14.64 -0.80
C ARG A 219 -14.27 -16.03 -0.19
N SER A 220 -14.29 -16.12 1.13
CA SER A 220 -14.83 -17.31 1.79
C SER A 220 -16.23 -17.55 1.21
N GLY A 221 -16.51 -18.78 0.79
CA GLY A 221 -17.79 -19.15 0.20
C GLY A 221 -18.99 -18.76 1.10
N PRO A 222 -20.21 -18.75 0.54
CA PRO A 222 -21.41 -18.40 1.28
C PRO A 222 -21.61 -19.26 2.53
#